data_AF-A0A970VXD3-F1
#
_entry.id   AF-A0A970VXD3-F1
#
_cell.length_a   1.000
_cell.length_b   1.000
_cell.length_c   1.000
_cell.angle_alpha   90.00
_cell.angle_beta   90.00
_cell.angle_gamma   90.00
#
_symmetry.space_group_name_H-M   'P 1'
#
loop_
_entity.id
_entity.type
_entity.pdbx_description
1 polymer ?
#
loop_
_entity_poly.entity_id
_entity_poly.type
_entity_poly.pdbx_seq_one_letter_code
_entity_poly.pdbx_strand_id
1 'polypeptide(L)'
;PLGCGYGQLCRECIVRKAALAARKGKVTQRLRGRLELQPNKDLSVLVSASCFYYKNDLFSVVMIEDISLIVELKGLIPICASCKRIRDDQGYWNRVEKFIEEHTGAEFTHDICPECIKKLYSEEIKVNDN
;
A
#
# COMPACT_ATOMS: atom_id res chain seq x y z
N PRO A 1 -19.39 -18.15 22.42
CA PRO A 1 -18.03 -18.33 21.83
C PRO A 1 -16.94 -18.14 22.89
N LEU A 2 -15.88 -18.97 22.86
CA LEU A 2 -14.78 -18.95 23.84
C LEU A 2 -13.88 -17.69 23.74
N GLY A 3 -14.09 -16.83 22.74
CA GLY A 3 -13.32 -15.61 22.52
C GLY A 3 -12.06 -15.83 21.67
N CYS A 4 -11.18 -14.83 21.65
CA CYS A 4 -9.88 -14.91 20.97
C CYS A 4 -9.00 -15.98 21.64
N GLY A 5 -8.21 -16.73 20.85
CA GLY A 5 -7.37 -17.82 21.35
C GLY A 5 -7.89 -19.22 21.02
N TYR A 6 -9.20 -19.35 20.74
CA TYR A 6 -9.88 -20.64 20.62
C TYR A 6 -10.40 -20.97 19.22
N GLY A 7 -10.31 -20.02 18.27
CA GLY A 7 -10.72 -20.23 16.88
C GLY A 7 -9.71 -21.03 16.06
N GLN A 8 -10.17 -21.73 15.03
CA GLN A 8 -9.33 -22.54 14.12
C GLN A 8 -8.21 -21.71 13.47
N LEU A 9 -8.51 -20.46 13.07
CA LEU A 9 -7.55 -19.53 12.46
C LEU A 9 -6.61 -18.84 13.46
N CYS A 10 -6.73 -19.12 14.77
CA CYS A 10 -5.94 -18.44 15.79
C CYS A 10 -4.44 -18.67 15.62
N ARG A 11 -4.02 -19.84 15.10
CA ARG A 11 -2.60 -20.16 14.86
C ARG A 11 -1.94 -19.18 13.88
N GLU A 12 -2.71 -18.66 12.94
CA GLU A 12 -2.22 -17.76 11.89
C GLU A 12 -2.62 -16.29 12.10
N CYS A 13 -3.46 -16.03 13.10
CA CYS A 13 -3.93 -14.70 13.46
C CYS A 13 -2.76 -13.75 13.78
N ILE A 14 -2.81 -12.54 13.21
CA ILE A 14 -1.80 -11.50 13.40
C ILE A 14 -1.64 -11.10 14.88
N VAL A 15 -2.72 -11.11 15.65
CA VAL A 15 -2.71 -10.82 17.09
C VAL A 15 -1.85 -11.83 17.85
N ARG A 16 -2.06 -13.13 17.58
CA ARG A 16 -1.26 -14.20 18.18
C ARG A 16 0.20 -14.12 17.73
N LYS A 17 0.44 -13.89 16.44
CA LYS A 17 1.79 -13.75 15.89
C LYS A 17 2.56 -12.61 16.56
N ALA A 18 1.94 -11.43 16.71
CA ALA A 18 2.56 -10.28 17.38
C ALA A 18 2.89 -10.58 18.85
N ALA A 19 1.95 -11.16 19.60
CA ALA A 19 2.17 -11.50 21.01
C ALA A 19 3.27 -12.56 21.21
N LEU A 20 3.29 -13.61 20.37
CA LEU A 20 4.34 -14.64 20.44
C LEU A 20 5.71 -14.10 20.03
N ALA A 21 5.76 -13.24 19.01
CA ALA A 21 7.00 -12.59 18.59
C ALA A 21 7.55 -11.67 19.68
N ALA A 22 6.69 -10.88 20.34
CA ALA A 22 7.08 -10.00 21.44
C ALA A 22 7.61 -10.81 22.64
N ARG A 23 6.95 -11.92 22.99
CA ARG A 23 7.41 -12.84 24.04
C ARG A 23 8.77 -13.47 23.71
N LYS A 24 8.94 -13.96 22.48
CA LYS A 24 10.18 -14.62 22.04
C LYS A 24 11.35 -13.65 22.00
N GLY A 25 11.14 -12.44 21.48
CA GLY A 25 12.19 -11.44 21.28
C GLY A 25 12.45 -10.53 22.48
N LYS A 26 11.58 -10.53 23.51
CA LYS A 26 11.58 -9.56 24.63
C LYS A 26 11.66 -8.09 24.18
N VAL A 27 11.14 -7.80 22.99
CA VAL A 27 11.08 -6.46 22.41
C VAL A 27 9.67 -6.17 21.92
N THR A 28 9.29 -4.90 21.92
CA THR A 28 8.01 -4.47 21.36
C THR A 28 7.96 -4.79 19.87
N GLN A 29 6.91 -5.49 19.45
CA GLN A 29 6.66 -5.84 18.06
C GLN A 29 5.53 -4.99 17.52
N ARG A 30 5.66 -4.54 16.27
CA ARG A 30 4.62 -3.79 15.57
C ARG A 30 4.44 -4.41 14.19
N LEU A 31 3.36 -5.16 14.01
CA LEU A 31 3.10 -5.94 12.80
C LEU A 31 1.89 -5.38 12.07
N ARG A 32 2.05 -5.13 10.77
CA ARG A 32 0.94 -4.80 9.86
C ARG A 32 0.36 -6.07 9.27
N GLY A 33 -0.96 -6.13 9.13
CA GLY A 33 -1.61 -7.19 8.37
C GLY A 33 -3.11 -7.02 8.28
N ARG A 34 -3.80 -8.10 7.90
CA ARG A 34 -5.26 -8.11 7.75
C ARG A 34 -5.90 -8.92 8.86
N LEU A 35 -7.05 -8.45 9.33
CA LEU A 35 -7.89 -9.13 10.29
C LEU A 35 -9.30 -9.26 9.70
N GLU A 36 -9.71 -10.50 9.46
CA GLU A 36 -11.06 -10.80 8.99
C GLU A 36 -12.00 -10.85 10.21
N LEU A 37 -12.94 -9.90 10.28
CA LEU A 37 -13.92 -9.83 11.38
C LEU A 37 -15.24 -10.52 11.02
N GLN A 38 -15.57 -10.53 9.73
CA GLN A 38 -16.74 -11.16 9.12
C GLN A 38 -16.35 -11.65 7.71
N PRO A 39 -17.09 -12.61 7.12
CA PRO A 39 -16.86 -13.04 5.76
C PRO A 39 -16.80 -11.85 4.80
N ASN A 40 -15.72 -11.73 4.02
CA ASN A 40 -15.46 -10.65 3.07
C ASN A 40 -15.30 -9.24 3.68
N LYS A 41 -15.09 -9.13 5.00
CA LYS A 41 -14.78 -7.85 5.65
C LYS A 41 -13.42 -7.90 6.34
N ASP A 42 -12.41 -7.57 5.56
CA ASP A 42 -11.03 -7.43 6.00
C ASP A 42 -10.79 -6.03 6.57
N LEU A 43 -10.20 -5.99 7.77
CA LEU A 43 -9.65 -4.77 8.34
C LEU A 43 -8.14 -4.78 8.16
N SER A 44 -7.57 -3.72 7.57
CA SER A 44 -6.12 -3.53 7.63
C SER A 44 -5.76 -3.01 9.01
N VAL A 45 -4.99 -3.79 9.76
CA VAL A 45 -4.66 -3.49 11.15
C VAL A 45 -3.15 -3.36 11.38
N LEU A 46 -2.82 -2.55 12.38
CA LEU A 46 -1.50 -2.49 12.96
C LEU A 46 -1.58 -3.02 14.39
N VAL A 47 -0.92 -4.15 14.62
CA VAL A 47 -0.92 -4.83 15.92
C VAL A 47 0.41 -4.58 16.60
N SER A 48 0.35 -3.88 17.73
CA SER A 48 1.49 -3.64 18.60
C SER A 48 1.41 -4.57 19.80
N ALA A 49 2.47 -5.31 20.08
CA ALA A 49 2.55 -6.19 21.25
C ALA A 49 3.83 -5.91 22.03
N SER A 50 3.70 -5.77 23.35
CA SER A 50 4.83 -5.62 24.27
C SER A 50 4.64 -6.53 25.46
N CYS A 51 5.72 -7.06 26.01
CA CYS A 51 5.67 -7.96 27.15
C CYS A 51 6.28 -7.31 28.39
N PHE A 52 5.70 -7.59 29.55
CA PHE A 52 6.15 -7.07 30.83
C PHE A 52 5.89 -8.09 31.94
N TYR A 53 6.64 -7.99 33.03
CA TYR A 53 6.47 -8.85 34.19
C TYR A 53 5.59 -8.19 35.24
N TYR A 54 4.69 -8.96 35.85
CA TYR A 54 3.93 -8.54 37.03
C TYR A 54 3.79 -9.73 37.98
N LYS A 55 4.19 -9.56 39.25
CA LYS A 55 4.22 -10.65 40.25
C LYS A 55 4.88 -11.94 39.74
N ASN A 56 6.00 -11.81 39.03
CA ASN A 56 6.76 -12.90 38.40
C ASN A 56 6.11 -13.58 37.18
N ASP A 57 4.91 -13.18 36.80
CA ASP A 57 4.23 -13.67 35.59
C ASP A 57 4.50 -12.75 34.39
N LEU A 58 4.71 -13.35 33.22
CA LEU A 58 4.94 -12.63 31.97
C LEU A 58 3.61 -12.32 31.27
N PHE A 59 3.23 -11.05 31.26
CA PHE A 59 2.07 -10.55 30.56
C PHE A 59 2.43 -9.96 29.21
N SER A 60 1.43 -9.85 28.33
CA SER A 60 1.53 -9.17 27.05
C SER A 60 0.44 -8.12 26.98
N VAL A 61 0.81 -6.87 26.76
CA VAL A 61 -0.12 -5.84 26.32
C VAL A 61 -0.19 -5.89 24.80
N VAL A 62 -1.40 -5.87 24.25
CA VAL A 62 -1.64 -5.86 22.81
C VAL A 62 -2.55 -4.71 22.46
N MET A 63 -2.14 -3.88 21.51
CA MET A 63 -2.95 -2.83 20.91
C MET A 63 -3.22 -3.15 19.45
N ILE A 64 -4.45 -2.91 19.01
CA ILE A 64 -4.89 -3.13 17.63
C ILE A 64 -5.42 -1.79 17.13
N GLU A 65 -4.82 -1.28 16.05
CA GLU A 65 -5.22 -0.04 15.40
C GLU A 65 -5.80 -0.37 14.02
N ASP A 66 -6.92 0.25 13.65
CA ASP A 66 -7.41 0.23 12.27
C ASP A 66 -6.62 1.25 11.44
N ILE A 67 -6.01 0.76 10.37
CA ILE A 67 -5.23 1.58 9.44
C ILE A 67 -5.81 1.53 8.02
N SER A 68 -7.03 1.01 7.84
CA SER A 68 -7.64 0.78 6.53
C SER A 68 -7.70 2.07 5.69
N LEU A 69 -8.08 3.19 6.30
CA LEU A 69 -8.06 4.50 5.65
C LEU A 69 -6.66 4.86 5.13
N ILE A 70 -5.60 4.62 5.91
CA ILE A 70 -4.21 4.91 5.49
C ILE A 70 -3.80 3.99 4.33
N VAL A 71 -4.22 2.73 4.36
CA VAL A 71 -3.95 1.78 3.26
C VAL A 71 -4.65 2.20 1.98
N GLU A 72 -5.89 2.68 2.06
CA GLU A 72 -6.67 3.21 0.93
C GLU A 72 -6.10 4.53 0.40
N LEU A 73 -5.74 5.46 1.28
CA LEU A 73 -5.16 6.75 0.92
C LEU A 73 -3.81 6.61 0.21
N LYS A 74 -3.04 5.55 0.48
CA LYS A 74 -1.81 5.23 -0.28
C LYS A 74 -2.06 4.87 -1.75
N GLY A 75 -3.32 4.65 -2.15
CA GLY A 75 -3.70 4.49 -3.56
C GLY A 75 -3.97 5.83 -4.28
N LEU A 76 -3.99 6.96 -3.57
CA LEU A 76 -4.24 8.26 -4.18
C LEU A 76 -2.94 8.89 -4.70
N ILE A 77 -2.88 9.12 -6.00
CA ILE A 77 -1.75 9.78 -6.66
C ILE A 77 -2.04 11.30 -6.70
N PRO A 78 -1.25 12.13 -5.99
CA PRO A 78 -1.44 13.58 -6.00
C PRO A 78 -1.03 14.17 -7.35
N ILE A 79 -2.02 14.45 -8.20
CA ILE A 79 -1.83 14.98 -9.55
C ILE A 79 -2.22 16.46 -9.66
N CYS A 80 -1.41 17.27 -10.33
CA CYS A 80 -1.73 18.67 -10.59
C CYS A 80 -2.92 18.76 -11.55
N ALA A 81 -4.01 19.43 -11.16
CA ALA A 81 -5.20 19.56 -11.99
C ALA A 81 -4.92 20.26 -13.34
N SER A 82 -3.98 21.21 -13.36
CA SER A 82 -3.60 21.98 -14.55
C SER A 82 -2.60 21.24 -15.45
N CYS A 83 -1.42 20.90 -14.92
CA CYS A 83 -0.32 20.35 -15.74
C CYS A 83 -0.17 18.83 -15.70
N LYS A 84 -1.02 18.12 -14.93
CA LYS A 84 -1.05 16.65 -14.79
C LYS A 84 0.24 15.99 -14.27
N ARG A 85 1.22 16.76 -13.84
CA ARG A 85 2.40 16.24 -13.12
C ARG A 85 1.99 15.62 -11.78
N ILE A 86 2.74 14.62 -11.33
CA ILE A 86 2.54 13.94 -10.05
C ILE A 86 3.52 14.50 -9.02
N ARG A 87 3.04 14.76 -7.81
CA ARG A 87 3.89 15.20 -6.69
C ARG A 87 4.48 13.99 -5.99
N ASP A 88 5.79 13.97 -5.80
CA ASP A 88 6.46 12.95 -4.98
C ASP A 88 6.45 13.31 -3.48
N ASP A 89 6.96 12.39 -2.65
CA ASP A 89 7.04 12.55 -1.20
C ASP A 89 7.98 13.69 -0.76
N GLN A 90 8.88 14.13 -1.65
CA GLN A 90 9.80 15.26 -1.41
C GLN A 90 9.19 16.60 -1.85
N GLY A 91 8.00 16.57 -2.45
CA GLY A 91 7.26 17.75 -2.92
C GLY A 91 7.60 18.18 -4.36
N TYR A 92 8.42 17.43 -5.09
CA TYR A 92 8.73 17.73 -6.48
C TYR A 92 7.65 17.23 -7.43
N TRP A 93 7.45 17.97 -8.52
CA TRP A 93 6.50 17.64 -9.56
C TRP A 93 7.18 16.89 -10.70
N ASN A 94 6.93 15.60 -10.77
CA ASN A 94 7.46 14.70 -11.80
C ASN A 94 6.44 14.45 -12.91
N ARG A 95 6.94 14.02 -14.06
CA ARG A 95 6.10 13.52 -15.15
C ARG A 95 5.42 12.21 -14.74
N VAL A 96 4.28 11.91 -15.37
CA VAL A 96 3.46 10.74 -15.03
C VAL A 96 4.20 9.44 -15.37
N GLU A 97 4.91 9.45 -16.50
CA GLU A 97 5.71 8.35 -17.02
C GLU A 97 6.73 7.92 -15.97
N LYS A 98 7.52 8.87 -15.44
CA LYS A 98 8.52 8.61 -14.40
C LYS A 98 7.91 7.93 -13.17
N PHE A 99 6.74 8.39 -12.72
CA PHE A 99 6.06 7.76 -11.58
C PHE A 99 5.67 6.31 -11.88
N ILE A 100 5.14 6.02 -13.08
CA ILE A 100 4.72 4.67 -13.47
C ILE A 100 5.93 3.75 -13.64
N GLU A 101 7.01 4.23 -14.26
CA GLU A 101 8.28 3.49 -14.40
C GLU A 101 8.80 3.04 -13.03
N GLU A 102 8.90 3.98 -12.07
CA GLU A 102 9.41 3.72 -10.72
C GLU A 102 8.55 2.72 -9.92
N HIS A 103 7.24 2.71 -10.14
CA HIS A 103 6.29 1.93 -9.33
C HIS A 103 5.85 0.61 -9.98
N THR A 104 6.04 0.44 -11.29
CA THR A 104 5.60 -0.77 -12.02
C THR A 104 6.72 -1.47 -12.79
N GLY A 105 7.87 -0.80 -13.01
CA GLY A 105 8.96 -1.30 -13.84
C GLY A 105 8.63 -1.36 -15.34
N ALA A 106 7.55 -0.69 -15.77
CA ALA A 106 7.23 -0.56 -17.19
C ALA A 106 8.22 0.36 -17.91
N GLU A 107 8.47 0.11 -19.20
CA GLU A 107 9.23 1.01 -20.07
C GLU A 107 8.29 1.69 -21.06
N PHE A 108 8.46 3.00 -21.25
CA PHE A 108 7.62 3.76 -22.19
C PHE A 108 8.28 3.90 -23.56
N THR A 109 7.55 3.49 -24.60
CA THR A 109 7.86 3.86 -25.99
C THR A 109 7.04 5.10 -26.36
N HIS A 110 7.60 5.93 -27.25
CA HIS A 110 6.96 7.15 -27.70
C HIS A 110 6.55 6.97 -29.17
N ASP A 111 5.24 6.98 -29.42
CA ASP A 111 4.65 6.95 -30.76
C ASP A 111 3.64 8.10 -30.91
N ILE A 112 3.40 8.53 -32.16
CA ILE A 112 2.47 9.61 -32.47
C ILE A 112 1.20 8.99 -33.05
N CYS A 113 0.07 9.10 -32.36
CA CYS A 113 -1.17 8.54 -32.86
C CYS A 113 -1.62 9.24 -34.16
N PRO A 114 -2.41 8.56 -35.03
CA PRO A 114 -2.84 9.12 -36.31
C PRO A 114 -3.56 10.47 -36.20
N GLU A 115 -4.28 10.72 -35.10
CA GLU A 115 -4.94 12.01 -34.85
C GLU A 115 -3.93 13.14 -34.62
N CYS A 116 -2.87 12.87 -33.86
CA CYS A 116 -1.79 13.82 -33.62
C CYS A 116 -1.00 14.08 -34.89
N ILE A 117 -0.73 13.06 -35.71
CA ILE A 117 -0.08 13.23 -37.02
C ILE A 117 -0.91 14.18 -37.89
N LYS A 118 -2.23 13.94 -37.99
CA LYS A 118 -3.13 14.80 -38.77
C LYS A 118 -3.14 16.25 -38.27
N LYS A 119 -3.01 16.50 -36.98
CA LYS A 119 -2.98 17.86 -36.42
C LYS A 119 -1.63 18.56 -36.60
N LEU A 120 -0.53 17.82 -36.47
CA LEU A 120 0.83 18.38 -36.51
C LEU A 120 1.37 18.54 -37.94
N TYR A 121 0.96 17.66 -38.85
CA TYR A 121 1.50 17.58 -40.21
C TYR A 121 0.41 17.76 -41.28
N SER A 122 -0.69 18.44 -40.95
CA SER A 122 -1.83 18.68 -41.85
C SER A 122 -1.47 19.34 -43.19
N GLU A 123 -0.32 20.00 -43.30
CA GLU A 123 0.04 20.78 -44.48
C GLU A 123 1.20 20.20 -45.33
N GLU A 124 1.88 19.13 -44.90
CA GLU A 124 3.15 18.72 -45.56
C GLU A 124 3.22 17.28 -46.10
N ILE A 125 2.16 16.47 -46.04
CA ILE A 125 2.18 15.16 -46.71
C ILE A 125 1.76 15.31 -48.18
N LYS A 126 2.62 15.93 -48.99
CA LYS A 126 2.65 15.63 -50.43
C LYS A 126 3.39 14.30 -50.58
N VAL A 127 2.60 13.22 -50.64
CA VAL A 127 3.11 11.93 -51.08
C VAL A 127 3.66 12.13 -52.50
N ASN A 128 4.99 12.14 -52.64
CA ASN A 128 5.62 11.90 -53.93
C ASN A 128 5.49 10.39 -54.18
N ASP A 129 4.40 10.00 -54.83
CA ASP A 129 4.30 8.71 -55.49
C ASP A 129 5.27 8.72 -56.68
N ASN A 130 6.40 8.01 -56.54
CA ASN A 130 7.23 7.51 -57.63
C ASN A 130 7.22 5.99 -57.58
#